data_AF-A0A0B8P4D3-F1
#
_entry.id   AF-A0A0B8P4D3-F1
#
_cell.length_a   1.000
_cell.length_b   1.000
_cell.length_c   1.000
_cell.angle_alpha   90.00
_cell.angle_beta   90.00
_cell.angle_gamma   90.00
#
_symmetry.space_group_name_H-M   'P 1'
#
loop_
_entity.id
_entity.type
_entity.pdbx_description
1 polymer ?
#
loop_
_entity_poly.entity_id
_entity_poly.type
_entity_poly.pdbx_seq_one_letter_code
_entity_poly.pdbx_strand_id
1 'polypeptide(L)'
;MDTLSAAVMLFLIMDPMGNLPVFTALLKHIDKKRRRLILIRELVIALLVMLLFLFAGETILNFLGLDKEAISISGAIILFLISLKMIFLQRAA
;
A
#
# COMPACT_ATOMS: atom_id res chain seq x y z
N MET A 1 9.57 14.74 17.29
CA MET A 1 8.24 14.22 16.92
C MET A 1 7.80 13.30 18.03
N ASP A 2 6.66 13.57 18.65
CA ASP A 2 6.15 12.73 19.72
C ASP A 2 5.86 11.33 19.16
N THR A 3 6.32 10.28 19.85
CA THR A 3 6.18 8.88 19.41
C THR A 3 4.73 8.50 19.08
N LEU A 4 3.77 9.19 19.70
CA LEU A 4 2.35 9.11 19.42
C LEU A 4 1.99 9.56 17.99
N SER A 5 2.54 10.67 17.51
CA SER A 5 2.29 11.15 16.15
C SER A 5 2.82 10.17 15.10
N ALA A 6 4.01 9.61 15.33
CA ALA A 6 4.58 8.59 14.44
C ALA A 6 3.72 7.31 14.43
N ALA A 7 3.23 6.86 15.59
CA ALA A 7 2.35 5.71 15.68
C ALA A 7 1.02 5.92 14.94
N VAL A 8 0.40 7.09 15.09
CA VAL A 8 -0.84 7.44 14.38
C VAL A 8 -0.61 7.50 12.88
N MET A 9 0.50 8.10 12.44
CA MET A 9 0.82 8.23 11.02
C MET A 9 1.07 6.86 10.37
N LEU A 10 1.82 5.98 11.03
CA LEU A 10 2.03 4.59 10.57
C LEU A 10 0.73 3.79 10.56
N PHE A 11 -0.13 3.96 11.56
CA PHE A 11 -1.43 3.29 11.62
C PHE A 11 -2.33 3.72 10.45
N LEU A 12 -2.34 5.02 10.13
CA LEU A 12 -3.09 5.57 9.00
C LEU A 12 -2.54 5.05 7.66
N ILE A 13 -1.22 5.02 7.49
CA ILE A 13 -0.56 4.55 6.26
C ILE A 13 -0.80 3.05 6.02
N MET A 14 -0.80 2.22 7.07
CA MET A 14 -1.01 0.77 6.93
C MET A 14 -2.46 0.40 6.56
N ASP A 15 -3.42 1.31 6.77
CA ASP A 15 -4.86 1.13 6.55
C ASP A 15 -5.38 -0.28 6.93
N PRO A 16 -5.28 -0.67 8.21
CA PRO A 16 -5.72 -1.98 8.65
C PRO A 16 -7.23 -2.19 8.43
N MET A 17 -8.04 -1.13 8.51
CA MET A 17 -9.50 -1.22 8.38
C MET A 17 -9.93 -1.42 6.93
N GLY A 18 -9.35 -0.69 5.97
CA GLY A 18 -9.67 -0.86 4.55
C GLY A 18 -9.20 -2.20 3.99
N ASN A 19 -8.06 -2.71 4.48
CA ASN A 19 -7.50 -3.99 4.00
C ASN A 19 -8.19 -5.23 4.58
N LEU A 20 -8.85 -5.17 5.76
CA LEU A 20 -9.48 -6.32 6.41
C LEU A 20 -10.56 -7.03 5.54
N PRO A 21 -11.56 -6.33 4.95
CA PRO A 21 -12.55 -6.95 4.08
C PRO A 21 -11.95 -7.60 2.83
N VAL A 22 -10.96 -6.93 2.22
CA VAL A 22 -10.25 -7.45 1.04
C VAL A 22 -9.50 -8.73 1.40
N PHE A 23 -8.78 -8.71 2.52
CA PHE A 23 -7.99 -9.84 3.00
C PHE A 23 -8.87 -11.04 3.36
N THR A 24 -10.00 -10.80 4.03
CA THR A 24 -10.96 -11.85 4.40
C THR A 24 -11.70 -12.42 3.18
N ALA A 25 -12.03 -11.60 2.18
CA ALA A 25 -12.61 -12.05 0.92
C ALA A 25 -11.64 -12.95 0.14
N LEU A 26 -10.36 -12.55 0.02
CA LEU A 26 -9.32 -13.33 -0.66
C LEU A 26 -9.03 -14.67 0.03
N LEU A 27 -9.05 -14.70 1.37
CA LEU A 27 -8.82 -15.92 2.16
C LEU A 27 -10.04 -16.81 2.34
N LYS A 28 -11.25 -16.36 1.98
CA LYS A 28 -12.50 -17.12 2.17
C LYS A 28 -12.49 -18.46 1.43
N HIS A 29 -11.72 -18.56 0.35
CA HIS A 29 -11.62 -19.75 -0.50
C HIS A 29 -10.39 -20.63 -0.19
N ILE A 30 -9.60 -20.29 0.83
CA ILE A 30 -8.34 -20.98 1.14
C ILE A 30 -8.43 -21.74 2.45
N ASP A 31 -8.05 -23.02 2.39
CA ASP A 31 -8.01 -23.92 3.54
C ASP A 31 -7.05 -23.42 4.65
N LYS A 32 -7.45 -23.57 5.92
CA LYS A 32 -6.76 -22.98 7.10
C LYS A 32 -5.29 -23.38 7.20
N LYS A 33 -4.94 -24.58 6.70
CA LYS A 33 -3.56 -25.08 6.69
C LYS A 33 -2.67 -24.39 5.65
N ARG A 34 -3.19 -24.05 4.47
CA ARG A 34 -2.43 -23.32 3.42
C ARG A 34 -2.41 -21.81 3.65
N ARG A 35 -3.41 -21.27 4.34
CA ARG A 35 -3.52 -19.84 4.69
C ARG A 35 -2.25 -19.29 5.37
N ARG A 36 -1.67 -20.02 6.33
CA ARG A 36 -0.47 -19.56 7.06
C ARG A 36 0.78 -19.51 6.18
N LEU A 37 0.92 -20.45 5.25
CA LEU A 37 2.06 -20.51 4.33
C LEU A 37 2.02 -19.35 3.33
N ILE A 38 0.83 -19.03 2.82
CA ILE A 38 0.61 -17.88 1.93
C ILE A 38 0.88 -16.58 2.68
N LEU A 39 0.39 -16.44 3.91
CA LEU A 39 0.63 -15.25 4.73
C LEU A 39 2.13 -14.96 4.89
N ILE A 40 2.92 -15.98 5.20
CA ILE A 40 4.37 -15.86 5.36
C ILE A 40 5.03 -15.52 4.02
N ARG A 41 4.60 -16.14 2.91
CA ARG A 41 5.10 -15.80 1.57
C ARG A 41 4.85 -14.34 1.22
N GLU A 42 3.63 -13.85 1.40
CA GLU A 42 3.27 -12.46 1.12
C GLU A 42 4.07 -11.49 2.00
N LEU A 43 4.24 -11.80 3.29
CA LEU A 43 5.07 -11.01 4.20
C LEU A 43 6.53 -10.95 3.75
N VAL A 44 7.08 -12.08 3.29
CA VAL A 44 8.46 -12.15 2.77
C VAL A 44 8.59 -11.38 1.46
N ILE A 45 7.60 -11.47 0.56
CA ILE A 45 7.58 -10.69 -0.68
C ILE A 45 7.52 -9.20 -0.36
N ALA A 46 6.61 -8.78 0.52
CA ALA A 46 6.50 -7.39 0.95
C ALA A 46 7.80 -6.89 1.58
N LEU A 47 8.45 -7.68 2.44
CA LEU A 47 9.74 -7.36 3.03
C LEU A 47 10.83 -7.19 1.96
N LEU A 48 10.92 -8.10 0.99
CA LEU A 48 11.90 -8.03 -0.09
C LEU A 48 11.66 -6.80 -0.98
N VAL A 49 10.42 -6.50 -1.33
CA VAL A 49 10.06 -5.31 -2.10
C VAL A 49 10.42 -4.04 -1.32
N MET A 50 10.11 -4.00 -0.03
CA MET A 50 10.42 -2.85 0.83
C MET A 50 11.93 -2.64 0.97
N LEU A 51 12.71 -3.72 1.13
CA LEU A 51 14.17 -3.66 1.12
C LEU A 51 14.71 -3.19 -0.23
N LEU A 52 14.19 -3.71 -1.34
CA LEU A 52 14.56 -3.25 -2.67
C LEU A 52 14.32 -1.75 -2.85
N PHE A 53 13.14 -1.28 -2.45
CA PHE A 53 12.80 0.15 -2.54
C PHE A 53 13.63 1.01 -1.59
N LEU A 54 14.00 0.49 -0.42
CA LEU A 54 14.87 1.20 0.52
C LEU A 54 16.24 1.49 -0.09
N PHE A 55 16.84 0.53 -0.79
CA PHE A 55 18.17 0.68 -1.40
C PHE A 55 18.13 1.32 -2.80
N ALA A 56 17.13 0.97 -3.61
CA ALA A 56 17.05 1.42 -5.01
C ALA A 56 16.19 2.67 -5.20
N GLY A 57 15.31 3.01 -4.25
CA GLY A 57 14.31 4.07 -4.41
C GLY A 57 14.94 5.43 -4.72
N GLU A 58 15.90 5.88 -3.91
CA GLU A 58 16.55 7.17 -4.14
C GLU A 58 17.34 7.21 -5.47
N THR A 59 18.03 6.11 -5.81
CA THR A 59 18.75 5.97 -7.08
C THR A 59 17.82 6.03 -8.28
N ILE A 60 16.66 5.35 -8.22
CA ILE A 60 15.65 5.37 -9.27
C ILE A 60 15.07 6.78 -9.42
N LEU A 61 14.72 7.45 -8.31
CA LEU A 61 14.19 8.81 -8.31
C LEU A 61 15.15 9.79 -8.97
N ASN A 62 16.41 9.76 -8.55
CA ASN A 62 17.46 10.62 -9.10
C ASN A 62 17.72 10.31 -10.60
N PHE A 63 17.66 9.04 -11.00
CA PHE A 63 17.81 8.65 -12.41
C PHE A 63 16.68 9.19 -13.30
N LEU A 64 15.45 9.20 -12.81
CA LEU A 64 14.31 9.78 -13.52
C LEU A 64 14.24 11.32 -13.45
N GLY A 65 15.14 11.96 -12.70
CA GLY A 65 15.11 13.41 -12.47
C GLY A 65 13.86 13.85 -11.72
N LEU A 66 13.30 12.97 -10.88
CA LEU A 66 12.08 13.24 -10.13
C LEU A 66 12.42 13.54 -8.67
N ASP A 67 11.97 14.69 -8.21
CA ASP A 67 12.04 15.06 -6.81
C ASP A 67 11.08 14.19 -5.98
N LYS A 68 11.49 13.88 -4.74
CA LYS A 68 10.68 13.11 -3.78
C LYS A 68 9.32 13.79 -3.55
N GLU A 69 9.33 15.12 -3.53
CA GLU A 69 8.16 15.98 -3.40
C GLU A 69 7.21 15.81 -4.59
N ALA A 70 7.74 15.79 -5.82
CA ALA A 70 6.93 15.66 -7.04
C ALA A 70 6.18 14.33 -7.07
N ILE A 71 6.83 13.22 -6.71
CA ILE A 71 6.20 11.89 -6.64
C ILE A 71 5.11 11.85 -5.58
N SER A 72 5.36 12.44 -4.40
CA SER A 72 4.36 12.50 -3.34
C SER A 72 3.11 13.28 -3.78
N ILE A 73 3.29 14.42 -4.47
CA ILE A 73 2.18 15.24 -4.98
C ILE A 73 1.41 14.49 -6.08
N SER A 74 2.12 13.91 -7.05
CA SER A 74 1.50 13.11 -8.12
C SER A 74 0.73 11.91 -7.57
N GLY A 75 1.27 11.22 -6.56
CA GLY A 75 0.60 10.11 -5.90
C GLY A 75 -0.71 10.54 -5.25
N ALA A 76 -0.72 11.67 -4.53
CA ALA A 76 -1.94 12.21 -3.94
C ALA A 76 -3.00 12.57 -4.99
N ILE A 77 -2.60 13.19 -6.11
CA ILE A 77 -3.50 13.52 -7.22
C ILE A 77 -4.07 12.24 -7.85
N ILE A 78 -3.24 11.22 -8.08
CA ILE A 78 -3.68 9.93 -8.64
C ILE A 78 -4.68 9.25 -7.69
N LEU A 79 -4.39 9.19 -6.38
CA LEU A 79 -5.31 8.61 -5.39
C LEU A 79 -6.64 9.37 -5.35
N PHE A 80 -6.61 10.70 -5.42
CA PHE A 80 -7.80 11.53 -5.49
C PHE A 80 -8.63 11.21 -6.73
N LEU A 81 -8.01 11.10 -7.90
CA LEU A 81 -8.68 10.72 -9.15
C LEU A 81 -9.25 9.29 -9.10
N ILE A 82 -8.53 8.33 -8.53
CA ILE A 82 -9.02 6.95 -8.33
C ILE A 82 -10.24 6.95 -7.42
N SER A 83 -10.19 7.70 -6.31
CA SER A 83 -11.29 7.80 -5.36
C SER A 83 -12.53 8.44 -5.99
N LEU A 84 -12.35 9.54 -6.75
CA LEU A 84 -13.43 10.16 -7.52
C LEU A 84 -14.03 9.19 -8.54
N LYS A 85 -13.18 8.46 -9.27
CA LYS A 85 -13.62 7.44 -10.22
C LYS A 85 -14.44 6.35 -9.53
N MET A 86 -14.03 5.86 -8.36
CA MET A 86 -14.78 4.84 -7.63
C MET A 86 -16.15 5.35 -7.18
N ILE A 87 -16.27 6.61 -6.74
CA ILE A 87 -17.54 7.18 -6.28
C ILE A 87 -18.52 7.41 -7.44
N PHE A 88 -18.06 8.00 -8.54
CA PHE A 88 -18.93 8.42 -9.64
C PHE A 88 -19.17 7.33 -10.70
N LEU A 89 -18.21 6.43 -10.93
CA LEU A 89 -18.30 5.43 -12.00
C LEU A 89 -19.08 4.17 -11.57
N GLN A 90 -19.35 3.98 -10.28
CA GLN A 90 -20.04 2.80 -9.74
C GLN A 90 -21.56 2.81 -9.99
N ARG A 91 -22.10 3.84 -10.67
CA ARG A 91 -23.52 3.97 -11.03
C ARG A 91 -23.82 3.81 -12.53
N ALA A 92 -22.82 3.53 -13.37
CA ALA A 92 -22.98 3.46 -14.83
C ALA A 92 -23.04 2.02 -15.40
N ALA A 93 -23.31 1.01 -14.58
CA ALA A 93 -23.53 -0.37 -15.01
C ALA A 93 -24.78 -0.97 -14.34
#